data_AF-A0A0E9MG24-F1
#
_entry.id   AF-A0A0E9MG24-F1
#
_cell.length_a   1.000
_cell.length_b   1.000
_cell.length_c   1.000
_cell.angle_alpha   90.00
_cell.angle_beta   90.00
_cell.angle_gamma   90.00
#
_symmetry.space_group_name_H-M   'P 1'
#
loop_
_entity.id
_entity.type
_entity.pdbx_description
1 polymer ?
#
loop_
_entity_poly.entity_id
_entity_poly.type
_entity_poly.pdbx_seq_one_letter_code
_entity_poly.pdbx_strand_id
1 'polypeptide(L)'
;MLEVSQVYADTKRILAVASEVGPSSNAKLLRGVNCAKIAREIEEYARSLLEQSSNFTDIFGNEARSLCDDLRSDIEALAEAVTPEDMKAHGKSIYYKIQAFMPIAKQHADDRREQTPKDL
;
A
#
# COMPACT_ATOMS: atom_id res chain seq x y z
N MET A 1 -3.25 -23.14 1.72
CA MET A 1 -2.22 -22.08 1.83
C MET A 1 -2.63 -20.95 0.90
N LEU A 2 -3.45 -19.99 1.39
CA LEU A 2 -4.11 -18.95 0.57
C LEU A 2 -3.66 -17.51 0.91
N GLU A 3 -2.95 -17.30 2.02
CA GLU A 3 -2.69 -15.94 2.53
C GLU A 3 -1.61 -15.17 1.78
N VAL A 4 -0.78 -15.81 0.94
CA VAL A 4 0.45 -15.17 0.44
C VAL A 4 0.42 -14.79 -1.05
N SER A 5 -0.54 -15.31 -1.83
CA SER A 5 -0.90 -14.67 -3.10
C SER A 5 -1.66 -13.36 -2.87
N GLN A 6 -2.04 -13.08 -1.63
CA GLN A 6 -2.87 -11.96 -1.26
C GLN A 6 -2.07 -10.65 -1.23
N VAL A 7 -0.78 -10.65 -0.85
CA VAL A 7 -0.02 -9.38 -0.73
C VAL A 7 0.03 -8.60 -2.04
N TYR A 8 0.43 -9.22 -3.14
CA TYR A 8 0.45 -8.53 -4.44
C TYR A 8 -0.94 -8.05 -4.88
N ALA A 9 -1.98 -8.84 -4.61
CA ALA A 9 -3.36 -8.45 -4.90
C ALA A 9 -3.82 -7.27 -4.03
N ASP A 10 -3.48 -7.29 -2.75
CA ASP A 10 -3.78 -6.23 -1.78
C ASP A 10 -3.00 -4.96 -2.09
N THR A 11 -1.71 -5.06 -2.45
CA THR A 11 -0.90 -3.93 -2.90
C THR A 11 -1.52 -3.27 -4.14
N LYS A 12 -2.04 -4.05 -5.09
CA LYS A 12 -2.79 -3.50 -6.24
C LYS A 12 -4.09 -2.83 -5.83
N ARG A 13 -4.88 -3.47 -4.98
CA ARG A 13 -6.15 -2.95 -4.48
C ARG A 13 -5.92 -1.62 -3.77
N ILE A 14 -4.95 -1.56 -2.87
CA ILE A 14 -4.69 -0.36 -2.07
C ILE A 14 -4.05 0.76 -2.88
N LEU A 15 -3.27 0.43 -3.92
CA LEU A 15 -2.78 1.42 -4.86
C LEU A 15 -3.95 2.08 -5.64
N ALA A 16 -4.98 1.32 -5.98
CA ALA A 16 -6.20 1.87 -6.60
C ALA A 16 -6.95 2.81 -5.65
N VAL A 17 -7.11 2.42 -4.38
CA VAL A 17 -7.69 3.27 -3.33
C VAL A 17 -6.90 4.57 -3.16
N ALA A 18 -5.57 4.48 -3.04
CA ALA A 18 -4.71 5.66 -2.93
C ALA A 18 -4.79 6.56 -4.18
N SER A 19 -5.10 6.01 -5.36
CA SER A 19 -5.22 6.78 -6.59
C SER A 19 -6.44 7.73 -6.62
N GLU A 20 -7.46 7.46 -5.80
CA GLU A 20 -8.65 8.33 -5.67
C GLU A 20 -8.28 9.72 -5.14
N VAL A 21 -7.28 9.78 -4.25
CA VAL A 21 -6.70 11.02 -3.73
C VAL A 21 -5.35 11.36 -4.35
N GLY A 22 -4.73 10.42 -5.06
CA GLY A 22 -3.35 10.51 -5.54
C GLY A 22 -3.12 11.26 -6.86
N PRO A 23 -2.14 10.84 -7.68
CA PRO A 23 -1.70 11.60 -8.86
C PRO A 23 -2.82 11.89 -9.88
N SER A 24 -3.75 10.96 -10.04
CA SER A 24 -4.86 11.01 -10.98
C SER A 24 -6.06 11.83 -10.50
N SER A 25 -6.06 12.26 -9.23
CA SER A 25 -7.12 13.09 -8.67
C SER A 25 -7.01 14.55 -9.15
N ASN A 26 -8.06 15.34 -8.95
CA ASN A 26 -8.03 16.79 -9.13
C ASN A 26 -9.06 17.43 -8.19
N ALA A 27 -9.05 18.75 -8.06
CA ALA A 27 -9.92 19.47 -7.13
C ALA A 27 -11.42 19.14 -7.29
N LYS A 28 -11.89 18.82 -8.50
CA LYS A 28 -13.29 18.42 -8.73
C LYS A 28 -13.56 17.01 -8.19
N LEU A 29 -12.64 16.07 -8.43
CA LEU A 29 -12.76 14.68 -7.99
C LEU A 29 -12.58 14.53 -6.47
N LEU A 30 -11.79 15.41 -5.85
CA LEU A 30 -11.54 15.40 -4.40
C LEU A 30 -12.70 15.96 -3.58
N ARG A 31 -13.66 16.63 -4.22
CA ARG A 31 -14.79 17.23 -3.53
C ARG A 31 -15.67 16.15 -2.91
N GLY A 32 -15.78 16.15 -1.59
CA GLY A 32 -16.59 15.18 -0.84
C GLY A 32 -15.92 13.82 -0.65
N VAL A 33 -14.64 13.69 -1.01
CA VAL A 33 -13.86 12.49 -0.70
C VAL A 33 -13.67 12.38 0.81
N ASN A 34 -13.89 11.18 1.33
CA ASN A 34 -13.68 10.88 2.74
C ASN A 34 -12.24 10.39 2.96
N CYS A 35 -11.33 11.33 3.23
CA CYS A 35 -9.91 11.00 3.39
C CYS A 35 -9.63 10.15 4.64
N ALA A 36 -10.39 10.32 5.73
CA ALA A 36 -10.29 9.46 6.91
C ALA A 36 -10.63 7.99 6.58
N LYS A 37 -11.63 7.75 5.73
CA LYS A 37 -11.96 6.39 5.27
C LYS A 37 -10.82 5.79 4.45
N ILE A 38 -10.29 6.55 3.49
CA ILE A 38 -9.17 6.12 2.63
C ILE A 38 -7.93 5.82 3.48
N ALA A 39 -7.57 6.73 4.40
CA ALA A 39 -6.46 6.57 5.32
C ALA A 39 -6.59 5.27 6.15
N ARG A 40 -7.79 4.98 6.68
CA ARG A 40 -8.06 3.73 7.40
C ARG A 40 -7.86 2.49 6.52
N GLU A 41 -8.29 2.51 5.27
CA GLU A 41 -8.06 1.36 4.36
C GLU A 41 -6.56 1.14 4.09
N ILE A 42 -5.78 2.22 4.02
CA ILE A 42 -4.32 2.15 3.84
C ILE A 42 -3.63 1.68 5.13
N GLU A 43 -4.10 2.12 6.29
CA GLU A 43 -3.63 1.65 7.59
C GLU A 43 -3.89 0.15 7.78
N GLU A 44 -5.09 -0.33 7.43
CA GLU A 44 -5.42 -1.75 7.48
C GLU A 44 -4.49 -2.58 6.58
N TYR A 45 -4.19 -2.09 5.37
CA TYR A 45 -3.19 -2.71 4.50
C TYR A 45 -1.80 -2.74 5.15
N ALA A 46 -1.33 -1.61 5.71
CA ALA A 46 -0.02 -1.54 6.35
C ALA A 46 0.09 -2.50 7.54
N ARG A 47 -0.97 -2.63 8.35
CA ARG A 47 -1.03 -3.59 9.45
C ARG A 47 -0.95 -5.04 8.95
N SER A 48 -1.75 -5.41 7.95
CA SER A 48 -1.70 -6.76 7.37
C SER A 48 -0.36 -7.07 6.71
N LEU A 49 0.31 -6.07 6.13
CA LEU A 49 1.66 -6.21 5.60
C LEU A 49 2.70 -6.43 6.70
N LEU A 50 2.59 -5.72 7.83
CA LEU A 50 3.46 -5.90 9.00
C LEU A 50 3.34 -7.30 9.61
N GLU A 51 2.12 -7.84 9.69
CA GLU A 51 1.86 -9.22 10.16
C GLU A 51 2.63 -10.25 9.33
N GLN A 52 2.86 -9.95 8.05
CA GLN A 52 3.60 -10.79 7.11
C GLN A 52 5.06 -10.36 6.93
N SER A 53 5.56 -9.38 7.67
CA SER A 53 6.87 -8.75 7.43
C SER A 53 8.06 -9.70 7.50
N SER A 54 7.98 -10.80 8.27
CA SER A 54 9.05 -11.81 8.32
C SER A 54 9.35 -12.42 6.95
N ASN A 55 8.37 -12.41 6.05
CA ASN A 55 8.49 -12.90 4.68
C ASN A 55 9.32 -11.99 3.77
N PHE A 56 9.56 -10.75 4.19
CA PHE A 56 10.25 -9.70 3.45
C PHE A 56 11.59 -9.35 4.10
N THR A 57 12.20 -10.28 4.85
CA THR A 57 13.49 -10.02 5.49
C THR A 57 14.61 -10.62 4.65
N ASP A 58 15.58 -9.79 4.28
CA ASP A 58 16.78 -10.21 3.57
C ASP A 58 18.05 -9.58 4.17
N ILE A 59 19.18 -9.69 3.48
CA ILE A 59 20.46 -9.13 3.95
C ILE A 59 20.51 -7.59 3.90
N PHE A 60 19.59 -6.95 3.17
CA PHE A 60 19.50 -5.51 2.99
C PHE A 60 18.44 -4.85 3.88
N GLY A 61 17.51 -5.62 4.45
CA GLY A 61 16.60 -5.14 5.48
C GLY A 61 15.24 -5.83 5.47
N ASN A 62 14.20 -5.04 5.75
CA ASN A 62 12.82 -5.50 5.70
C ASN A 62 11.94 -4.49 5.00
N GLU A 63 11.68 -4.69 3.72
CA GLU A 63 10.99 -3.72 2.87
C GLU A 63 9.53 -3.53 3.26
N ALA A 64 8.88 -4.56 3.81
CA ALA A 64 7.53 -4.44 4.36
C ALA A 64 7.49 -3.47 5.55
N ARG A 65 8.46 -3.56 6.47
CA ARG A 65 8.58 -2.63 7.60
C ARG A 65 8.93 -1.23 7.13
N SER A 66 9.89 -1.10 6.22
CA SER A 66 10.29 0.20 5.66
C SER A 66 9.11 0.91 5.02
N LEU A 67 8.30 0.22 4.20
CA LEU A 67 7.09 0.80 3.62
C LEU A 67 6.11 1.25 4.72
N CYS A 68 5.87 0.43 5.75
CA CYS A 68 4.91 0.76 6.80
C CYS A 68 5.36 1.95 7.66
N ASP A 69 6.66 2.06 7.93
CA ASP A 69 7.22 3.23 8.61
C ASP A 69 7.11 4.48 7.73
N ASP A 70 7.40 4.37 6.43
CA ASP A 70 7.26 5.47 5.47
C ASP A 70 5.80 5.93 5.30
N LEU A 71 4.83 5.03 5.41
CA LEU A 71 3.41 5.36 5.25
C LEU A 71 2.81 6.04 6.49
N ARG A 72 3.34 5.81 7.69
CA ARG A 72 2.73 6.19 8.96
C ARG A 72 2.33 7.68 9.02
N SER A 73 3.29 8.58 8.77
CA SER A 73 3.02 10.02 8.83
C SER A 73 2.06 10.50 7.73
N ASP A 74 2.10 9.86 6.56
CA ASP A 74 1.23 10.26 5.45
C ASP A 74 -0.21 9.81 5.67
N ILE A 75 -0.42 8.65 6.30
CA ILE A 75 -1.75 8.14 6.67
C ILE A 75 -2.41 9.12 7.65
N GLU A 76 -1.70 9.50 8.71
CA GLU A 76 -2.19 10.47 9.70
C GLU A 76 -2.52 11.81 9.03
N ALA A 77 -1.59 12.34 8.21
CA ALA A 77 -1.80 13.59 7.51
C ALA A 77 -2.94 13.54 6.48
N LEU A 78 -3.13 12.41 5.78
CA LEU A 78 -4.27 12.24 4.88
C LEU A 78 -5.60 12.21 5.64
N ALA A 79 -5.66 11.57 6.81
CA ALA A 79 -6.87 11.53 7.63
C ALA A 79 -7.32 12.93 8.08
N GLU A 80 -6.36 13.83 8.32
CA GLU A 80 -6.60 15.21 8.73
C GLU A 80 -6.74 16.20 7.56
N ALA A 81 -6.49 15.77 6.32
CA ALA A 81 -6.48 16.66 5.16
C ALA A 81 -7.88 17.23 4.86
N VAL A 82 -7.98 18.56 4.82
CA VAL A 82 -9.24 19.29 4.56
C VAL A 82 -9.26 19.93 3.17
N THR A 83 -8.09 20.38 2.67
CA THR A 83 -8.01 21.05 1.37
C THR A 83 -7.72 20.05 0.24
N PRO A 84 -8.25 20.26 -0.98
CA PRO A 84 -7.93 19.42 -2.13
C PRO A 84 -6.42 19.34 -2.42
N GLU A 85 -5.68 20.42 -2.15
CA GLU A 85 -4.24 20.48 -2.30
C GLU A 85 -3.53 19.51 -1.33
N ASP A 86 -3.89 19.53 -0.05
CA ASP A 86 -3.31 18.65 0.98
C ASP A 86 -3.71 17.19 0.73
N MET A 87 -4.98 16.94 0.44
CA MET A 87 -5.49 15.61 0.07
C MET A 87 -4.68 15.01 -1.07
N LYS A 88 -4.40 15.82 -2.10
CA LYS A 88 -3.62 15.41 -3.25
C LYS A 88 -2.14 15.21 -2.92
N ALA A 89 -1.56 16.07 -2.09
CA ALA A 89 -0.17 15.97 -1.70
C ALA A 89 0.10 14.66 -0.92
N HIS A 90 -0.68 14.39 0.12
CA HIS A 90 -0.54 13.17 0.93
C HIS A 90 -0.94 11.93 0.12
N GLY A 91 -2.03 11.99 -0.64
CA GLY A 91 -2.43 10.90 -1.53
C GLY A 91 -1.37 10.54 -2.56
N LYS A 92 -0.67 11.52 -3.15
CA LYS A 92 0.47 11.27 -4.05
C LYS A 92 1.62 10.59 -3.35
N SER A 93 2.02 11.08 -2.17
CA SER A 93 3.12 10.51 -1.40
C SER A 93 2.87 9.03 -1.11
N ILE A 94 1.68 8.71 -0.59
CA ILE A 94 1.24 7.34 -0.32
C ILE A 94 1.23 6.50 -1.60
N TYR A 95 0.62 7.00 -2.67
CA TYR A 95 0.53 6.29 -3.94
C TYR A 95 1.91 5.87 -4.45
N TYR A 96 2.88 6.80 -4.47
CA TYR A 96 4.21 6.50 -5.00
C TYR A 96 5.01 5.56 -4.11
N LYS A 97 4.85 5.62 -2.78
CA LYS A 97 5.46 4.65 -1.84
C LYS A 97 4.93 3.24 -2.10
N ILE A 98 3.60 3.08 -2.23
CA ILE A 98 2.96 1.79 -2.54
C ILE A 98 3.37 1.31 -3.95
N GLN A 99 3.42 2.22 -4.93
CA GLN A 99 3.83 1.88 -6.30
C GLN A 99 5.27 1.36 -6.33
N ALA A 100 6.19 1.99 -5.60
CA ALA A 100 7.58 1.57 -5.51
C ALA A 100 7.75 0.19 -4.87
N PHE A 101 6.84 -0.20 -3.97
CA PHE A 101 6.81 -1.53 -3.36
C PHE A 101 6.22 -2.62 -4.26
N MET A 102 5.48 -2.25 -5.31
CA MET A 102 4.79 -3.22 -6.18
C MET A 102 5.70 -4.30 -6.79
N PRO A 103 6.92 -4.01 -7.27
CA PRO A 103 7.82 -5.04 -7.80
C PRO A 103 8.26 -6.05 -6.72
N ILE A 104 8.48 -5.58 -5.49
CA ILE A 104 8.85 -6.43 -4.34
C ILE A 104 7.69 -7.37 -4.00
N ALA A 105 6.48 -6.83 -3.86
CA ALA A 105 5.27 -7.62 -3.62
C ALA A 105 5.04 -8.67 -4.73
N LYS A 106 5.32 -8.31 -5.99
CA LYS A 106 5.22 -9.23 -7.13
C LYS A 106 6.27 -10.34 -7.05
N GLN A 107 7.54 -10.00 -6.79
CA GLN A 107 8.61 -10.99 -6.68
C GLN A 107 8.30 -12.01 -5.59
N HIS A 108 7.87 -11.56 -4.41
CA HIS A 108 7.46 -12.46 -3.32
C HIS A 108 6.30 -13.37 -3.69
N ALA A 109 5.34 -12.89 -4.48
CA ALA A 109 4.24 -13.71 -4.96
C ALA A 109 4.69 -14.75 -6.00
N ASP A 110 5.64 -14.39 -6.86
CA ASP A 110 6.20 -15.27 -7.90
C ASP A 110 7.10 -16.36 -7.27
N ASP A 111 8.02 -16.01 -6.37
CA ASP A 111 8.93 -16.96 -5.69
C ASP A 111 8.17 -18.10 -4.97
N ARG A 112 7.01 -17.80 -4.39
CA ARG A 112 6.20 -18.80 -3.69
C ARG A 112 5.38 -19.69 -4.61
N ARG A 113 4.96 -19.16 -5.75
CA ARG A 113 4.31 -20.00 -6.78
C ARG A 113 5.28 -21.06 -7.30
N GLU A 114 6.56 -20.72 -7.39
CA GLU A 114 7.62 -21.65 -7.81
C GLU A 114 7.95 -22.68 -6.73
N GLN A 115 7.85 -22.31 -5.44
CA GLN A 115 8.06 -23.22 -4.31
C GLN A 115 6.87 -24.15 -4.00
N THR A 116 5.69 -23.88 -4.57
CA THR A 116 4.53 -24.77 -4.40
C THR A 116 4.68 -25.94 -5.37
N PRO A 117 4.84 -27.19 -4.90
CA PRO A 117 5.00 -28.35 -5.78
C PRO A 117 3.81 -28.41 -6.76
N LYS A 118 4.09 -28.52 -8.05
CA LYS A 118 3.08 -28.96 -9.01
C LYS A 118 2.84 -30.43 -8.70
N ASP A 119 1.70 -30.73 -8.08
CA ASP A 119 1.27 -32.11 -7.85
C ASP A 119 1.44 -32.92 -9.15
N LEU A 120 2.15 -34.05 -9.04
CA LEU A 120 2.35 -35.09 -10.05
C LEU A 120 1.11 -35.98 -10.17
#